data_AF-A0A7Y8F6H9-F1
#
_entry.id   AF-A0A7Y8F6H9-F1
#
_cell.length_a   1.000
_cell.length_b   1.000
_cell.length_c   1.000
_cell.angle_alpha   90.00
_cell.angle_beta   90.00
_cell.angle_gamma   90.00
#
_symmetry.space_group_name_H-M   'P 1'
#
loop_
_entity.id
_entity.type
_entity.pdbx_description
1 polymer ?
#
loop_
_entity_poly.entity_id
_entity_poly.type
_entity_poly.pdbx_seq_one_letter_code
_entity_poly.pdbx_strand_id
1 'polypeptide(L)' 'MTRPLRKDAAERREALLKAAAEAFACDGLDTPLHLIAERAGVG' A
#
# COMPACT_ATOMS: atom_id res chain seq x y z
N MET A 1 5.24 18.42 -12.29
CA MET A 1 4.72 17.68 -13.47
C MET A 1 4.45 16.25 -13.03
N THR A 2 3.20 15.90 -12.71
CA THR A 2 2.83 14.50 -12.44
C THR A 2 2.84 13.76 -13.77
N ARG A 3 3.80 12.87 -13.97
CA ARG A 3 3.76 11.94 -15.10
C ARG A 3 2.67 10.90 -14.77
N PRO A 4 1.75 10.60 -15.70
CA PRO A 4 0.71 9.62 -15.43
C PRO A 4 1.35 8.28 -15.07
N LEU A 5 0.88 7.70 -13.97
CA LEU A 5 1.27 6.34 -13.59
C LEU A 5 0.76 5.38 -14.67
N ARG A 6 1.57 4.34 -14.93
CA ARG A 6 1.06 3.19 -15.66
C ARG A 6 -0.12 2.61 -14.86
N LYS A 7 -1.11 2.05 -15.56
CA LYS A 7 -2.36 1.56 -14.95
C LYS A 7 -2.09 0.61 -13.77
N ASP A 8 -1.17 -0.33 -13.95
CA ASP A 8 -0.76 -1.29 -12.91
C ASP A 8 -0.15 -0.62 -11.68
N ALA A 9 0.60 0.47 -11.86
CA ALA A 9 1.19 1.20 -10.75
C ALA A 9 0.15 2.02 -9.97
N ALA A 10 -0.91 2.49 -10.65
CA ALA A 10 -2.04 3.12 -9.98
C ALA A 10 -2.83 2.11 -9.14
N GLU A 11 -3.16 0.96 -9.72
CA GLU A 11 -3.87 -0.14 -9.05
C GLU A 11 -3.09 -0.66 -7.83
N ARG A 12 -1.76 -0.87 -7.97
CA ARG A 12 -0.90 -1.28 -6.85
C ARG A 12 -0.79 -0.23 -5.76
N ARG A 13 -0.80 1.06 -6.13
CA ARG A 13 -0.80 2.16 -5.16
C ARG A 13 -2.10 2.17 -4.36
N GLU A 14 -3.24 1.95 -5.01
CA GLU A 14 -4.53 1.84 -4.31
C GLU A 14 -4.55 0.64 -3.35
N ALA A 15 -4.03 -0.53 -3.77
CA ALA A 15 -3.90 -1.70 -2.91
C ALA A 15 -3.01 -1.42 -1.69
N LEU A 16 -1.87 -0.75 -1.87
CA LEU A 16 -0.97 -0.34 -0.79
C LEU A 16 -1.65 0.59 0.21
N LEU A 17 -2.38 1.60 -0.27
CA LEU A 17 -3.07 2.55 0.60
C LEU A 17 -4.17 1.86 1.42
N LYS A 18 -4.91 0.93 0.81
CA LYS A 18 -5.92 0.15 1.51
C LYS A 18 -5.29 -0.73 2.60
N ALA A 19 -4.26 -1.50 2.25
CA ALA A 19 -3.56 -2.37 3.21
C ALA A 19 -2.93 -1.57 4.36
N ALA A 20 -2.38 -0.38 4.06
CA ALA A 20 -1.81 0.50 5.07
C ALA A 20 -2.89 1.00 6.04
N ALA A 21 -4.04 1.46 5.51
CA ALA A 21 -5.15 1.94 6.33
C ALA A 21 -5.66 0.84 7.28
N GLU A 22 -5.82 -0.38 6.78
CA GLU A 22 -6.24 -1.54 7.57
C GLU A 22 -5.21 -1.91 8.64
N ALA A 23 -3.92 -1.95 8.28
CA ALA A 23 -2.87 -2.30 9.22
C ALA A 23 -2.69 -1.26 10.31
N PHE A 24 -2.69 0.04 9.97
CA PHE A 24 -2.60 1.10 10.95
C PHE A 24 -3.82 1.16 11.88
N ALA A 25 -5.00 0.78 11.40
CA ALA A 25 -6.20 0.71 12.24
C ALA A 25 -6.13 -0.44 13.26
N CYS A 26 -5.49 -1.56 12.92
CA CYS A 26 -5.36 -2.72 13.81
C CYS A 26 -4.15 -2.63 14.75
N ASP A 27 -2.98 -2.33 14.19
CA ASP A 27 -1.67 -2.52 14.83
C ASP A 27 -1.00 -1.17 15.17
N GLY A 28 -1.56 -0.05 14.72
CA GLY A 28 -1.00 1.29 14.93
C GLY A 28 0.21 1.60 14.04
N LEU A 29 0.90 2.71 14.32
CA LEU A 29 1.99 3.24 13.49
C LEU A 29 3.26 2.38 13.50
N ASP A 30 3.41 1.46 14.45
CA ASP A 30 4.55 0.53 14.52
C ASP A 30 4.45 -0.60 13.49
N THR A 31 3.39 -0.63 12.68
CA THR A 31 3.23 -1.60 11.58
C THR A 31 4.43 -1.52 10.62
N PRO A 32 5.21 -2.59 10.46
CA PRO A 32 6.35 -2.58 9.56
C PRO A 32 5.90 -2.59 8.09
N LEU A 33 6.62 -1.82 7.26
CA LEU A 33 6.27 -1.61 5.85
C LEU A 33 6.18 -2.90 5.02
N HIS A 34 7.02 -3.91 5.31
CA HIS A 34 7.02 -5.16 4.55
C HIS A 34 5.71 -5.94 4.72
N LEU A 35 5.07 -5.90 5.90
CA LEU A 35 3.76 -6.53 6.11
C LEU A 35 2.67 -5.84 5.29
N ILE A 36 2.73 -4.50 5.17
CA ILE A 36 1.80 -3.75 4.33
C ILE A 36 1.99 -4.12 2.86
N ALA A 37 3.24 -4.26 2.41
CA ALA A 37 3.57 -4.65 1.03
C ALA A 37 3.09 -6.07 0.70
N GLU A 38 3.33 -7.04 1.59
CA GLU A 38 2.82 -8.41 1.44
C GLU A 38 1.28 -8.44 1.39
N ARG A 39 0.61 -7.75 2.32
CA ARG A 39 -0.87 -7.65 2.34
C ARG A 39 -1.42 -7.00 1.06
N ALA A 40 -0.70 -6.03 0.50
CA ALA A 40 -1.05 -5.37 -0.75
C ALA A 40 -0.71 -6.18 -2.01
N GLY A 41 -0.02 -7.33 -1.88
CA GLY A 41 0.44 -8.14 -3.01
C GLY A 41 1.50 -7.43 -3.85
N VAL A 42 2.31 -6.56 -3.23
CA VAL A 42 3.39 -5.83 -3.88
C VAL A 42 4.73 -6.39 -3.41
N GLY A 43 5.45 -7.05 -4.31
CA GLY A 43 6.76 -7.68 -4.09
C GLY A 43 7.44 -7.99 -5.42
#